data_AF-A0A1V4HP15-F1
#
_entry.id   AF-A0A1V4HP15-F1
#
_cell.length_a   1.000
_cell.length_b   1.000
_cell.length_c   1.000
_cell.angle_alpha   90.00
_cell.angle_beta   90.00
_cell.angle_gamma   90.00
#
_symmetry.space_group_name_H-M   'P 1'
#
loop_
_entity.id
_entity.type
_entity.pdbx_description
1 polymer ?
#
loop_
_entity_poly.entity_id
_entity_poly.type
_entity_poly.pdbx_seq_one_letter_code
_entity_poly.pdbx_strand_id
1 'polypeptide(L)'
;MPLVSNPAIWHIDYWELTFRLVLALVLGGLVGFEREMGGHSAGFRTHILVCIGSTMIVLLSMYGFAEFANEPNVRLDPARLAAQVISGIGFLGAGTIMRNGFSVSGLTTAASLWVVAAIGLSVGAGFYFSASVATALVVICLFFLNKLESVFSKSKTSREILLNIEHKTARLHDIIDQMNGYGIRIHKIVVENENNPTGEEYVQLVKIRMQIKIKQPKRFEEALMFLTSLEGVQGLETVSFAS
;
A
#
# COMPACT_ATOMS: atom_id res chain seq x y z
N MET A 1 29.70 -6.98 -44.20
CA MET A 1 30.66 -6.20 -43.40
C MET A 1 30.61 -6.77 -42.00
N PRO A 2 31.68 -7.40 -41.46
CA PRO A 2 31.62 -7.94 -40.12
C PRO A 2 31.49 -6.75 -39.17
N LEU A 3 30.48 -6.79 -38.30
CA LEU A 3 30.35 -5.84 -37.19
C LEU A 3 31.56 -6.12 -36.29
N VAL A 4 32.62 -5.34 -36.44
CA VAL A 4 33.74 -5.34 -35.51
C VAL A 4 33.15 -4.97 -34.15
N SER A 5 33.06 -5.94 -33.24
CA SER A 5 32.66 -5.72 -31.86
C SER A 5 33.65 -4.71 -31.27
N ASN A 6 33.21 -3.48 -31.05
CA ASN A 6 34.03 -2.50 -30.36
C ASN A 6 34.16 -2.96 -28.90
N PRO A 7 35.34 -3.40 -28.43
CA PRO A 7 35.51 -3.94 -27.08
C PRO A 7 35.17 -2.91 -25.99
N ALA A 8 35.13 -1.61 -26.32
CA ALA A 8 34.73 -0.55 -25.41
C ALA A 8 33.25 -0.63 -24.96
N ILE A 9 32.37 -1.34 -25.68
CA ILE A 9 30.94 -1.43 -25.34
C ILE A 9 30.72 -2.19 -24.02
N TRP A 10 31.66 -3.07 -23.66
CA TRP A 10 31.56 -3.95 -22.50
C TRP A 10 32.30 -3.44 -21.25
N HIS A 11 32.87 -2.23 -21.32
CA HIS A 11 33.53 -1.60 -20.18
C HIS A 11 32.73 -0.41 -19.67
N ILE A 12 32.75 -0.22 -18.35
CA ILE A 12 32.14 0.91 -17.66
C ILE A 12 33.13 1.46 -16.65
N ASP A 13 33.30 2.79 -16.64
CA ASP A 13 34.15 3.45 -15.66
C ASP A 13 33.52 3.39 -14.27
N TYR A 14 34.36 3.30 -13.23
CA TYR A 14 33.90 3.32 -11.84
C TYR A 14 33.08 4.56 -11.50
N TRP A 15 33.39 5.69 -12.14
CA TRP A 15 32.63 6.93 -11.96
C TRP A 15 31.21 6.82 -12.52
N GLU A 16 31.06 6.31 -13.74
CA GLU A 16 29.77 6.09 -14.38
C GLU A 16 28.93 5.05 -13.61
N LEU A 17 29.57 3.96 -13.16
CA LEU A 17 28.93 2.95 -12.33
C LEU A 17 28.40 3.55 -11.03
N THR A 18 29.22 4.35 -10.34
CA THR A 18 28.84 5.00 -9.09
C THR A 18 27.72 6.02 -9.32
N PHE A 19 27.83 6.81 -10.40
CA PHE A 19 26.81 7.79 -10.78
C PHE A 19 25.44 7.13 -11.01
N ARG A 20 25.38 6.01 -11.74
CA ARG A 20 24.12 5.28 -11.97
C ARG A 20 23.50 4.77 -10.67
N LEU A 21 24.30 4.24 -9.75
CA LEU A 21 23.80 3.78 -8.44
C LEU A 21 23.28 4.93 -7.58
N VAL A 22 24.00 6.07 -7.56
CA VAL A 22 23.56 7.28 -6.84
C VAL A 22 22.29 7.86 -7.47
N LEU A 23 22.20 7.91 -8.80
CA LEU A 23 20.99 8.37 -9.49
C LEU A 23 19.80 7.47 -9.18
N ALA A 24 19.99 6.15 -9.17
CA ALA A 24 18.95 5.19 -8.79
C ALA A 24 18.49 5.40 -7.34
N LEU A 25 19.42 5.67 -6.42
CA LEU A 25 19.11 6.03 -5.03
C LEU A 25 18.22 7.27 -4.97
N VAL A 26 18.57 8.34 -5.69
CA VAL A 26 17.79 9.59 -5.70
C VAL A 26 16.40 9.36 -6.30
N LEU A 27 16.31 8.75 -7.49
CA LEU A 27 15.02 8.55 -8.16
C LEU A 27 14.10 7.60 -7.40
N GLY A 28 14.63 6.49 -6.89
CA GLY A 28 13.88 5.56 -6.03
C GLY A 28 13.47 6.22 -4.71
N GLY A 29 14.34 7.07 -4.16
CA GLY A 29 14.08 7.87 -2.97
C GLY A 29 12.95 8.88 -3.16
N LEU A 30 12.88 9.57 -4.30
CA LEU A 30 11.80 10.54 -4.58
C LEU A 30 10.42 9.89 -4.54
N VAL A 31 10.27 8.70 -5.15
CA VAL A 31 9.02 7.94 -5.07
C VAL A 31 8.80 7.45 -3.64
N GLY A 32 9.81 6.83 -3.03
CA GLY A 32 9.70 6.28 -1.68
C GLY A 32 9.39 7.32 -0.60
N PHE A 33 9.82 8.57 -0.78
CA PHE A 33 9.61 9.65 0.17
C PHE A 33 8.13 10.03 0.24
N GLU A 34 7.48 10.16 -0.92
CA GLU A 34 6.03 10.35 -1.00
C GLU A 34 5.29 9.18 -0.33
N ARG A 35 5.72 7.93 -0.60
CA ARG A 35 5.08 6.74 0.00
C ARG A 35 5.20 6.70 1.52
N GLU A 36 6.37 7.04 2.07
CA GLU A 36 6.62 7.11 3.52
C GLU A 36 5.78 8.23 4.17
N MET A 37 5.73 9.41 3.56
CA MET A 37 4.90 10.53 4.06
C MET A 37 3.40 10.16 4.10
N GLY A 38 2.94 9.35 3.13
CA GLY A 38 1.58 8.83 3.11
C GLY A 38 1.33 7.63 4.04
N GLY A 39 2.32 7.18 4.83
CA GLY A 39 2.15 6.07 5.79
C GLY A 39 1.91 4.70 5.15
N HIS A 40 2.37 4.49 3.91
CA HIS A 40 2.12 3.25 3.17
C HIS A 40 3.03 2.09 3.61
N SER A 41 2.58 0.85 3.36
CA SER A 41 3.26 -0.39 3.79
C SER A 41 4.69 -0.55 3.27
N ALA A 42 5.00 -0.05 2.08
CA ALA A 42 6.37 0.10 1.59
C ALA A 42 6.67 1.59 1.41
N GLY A 43 7.66 2.07 2.17
CA GLY A 43 8.04 3.47 2.21
C GLY A 43 9.41 3.73 1.59
N PHE A 44 10.18 4.62 2.20
CA PHE A 44 11.38 5.23 1.62
C PHE A 44 12.49 4.20 1.36
N ARG A 45 12.82 3.40 2.39
CA ARG A 45 13.89 2.41 2.33
C ARG A 45 13.63 1.34 1.27
N THR A 46 12.39 0.87 1.16
CA THR A 46 12.03 -0.20 0.23
C THR A 46 12.19 0.23 -1.22
N HIS A 47 11.70 1.43 -1.58
CA HIS A 47 11.81 1.92 -2.95
C HIS A 47 13.27 2.21 -3.36
N ILE A 48 14.09 2.74 -2.44
CA ILE A 48 15.53 2.92 -2.68
C ILE A 48 16.20 1.58 -2.98
N LEU A 49 16.00 0.57 -2.12
CA LEU A 49 16.64 -0.74 -2.28
C LEU A 49 16.21 -1.44 -3.57
N VAL A 50 14.92 -1.36 -3.93
CA VAL A 50 14.41 -1.93 -5.19
C VAL A 50 15.03 -1.23 -6.41
N CYS A 51 15.13 0.10 -6.39
CA CYS A 51 15.71 0.87 -7.49
C CYS A 51 17.20 0.57 -7.68
N ILE A 52 17.97 0.60 -6.58
CA ILE A 52 19.41 0.29 -6.58
C ILE A 52 19.63 -1.16 -7.01
N GLY A 53 18.89 -2.11 -6.44
CA GLY A 53 19.01 -3.54 -6.79
C GLY A 53 18.73 -3.80 -8.27
N SER A 54 17.68 -3.19 -8.81
CA SER A 54 17.34 -3.30 -10.24
C SER A 54 18.43 -2.71 -11.14
N THR A 55 18.98 -1.55 -10.75
CA THR A 55 20.11 -0.90 -11.43
C THR A 55 21.33 -1.82 -11.43
N MET A 56 21.67 -2.37 -10.27
CA MET A 56 22.82 -3.28 -10.10
C MET A 56 22.68 -4.54 -10.97
N ILE A 57 21.49 -5.13 -11.05
CA ILE A 57 21.26 -6.33 -11.87
C ILE A 57 21.45 -6.03 -13.36
N VAL A 58 21.02 -4.88 -13.87
CA VAL A 58 21.26 -4.50 -15.27
C VAL A 58 22.73 -4.20 -15.54
N LEU A 59 23.41 -3.50 -14.61
CA LEU A 59 24.85 -3.26 -14.71
C LEU A 59 25.63 -4.57 -14.75
N LEU A 60 25.28 -5.53 -13.87
CA LEU A 60 25.85 -6.87 -13.88
C LEU A 60 25.55 -7.60 -15.20
N SER A 61 24.33 -7.48 -15.72
CA SER A 61 23.93 -8.13 -16.97
C SER A 61 24.63 -7.58 -18.20
N MET A 62 24.94 -6.28 -18.21
CA MET A 62 25.59 -5.62 -19.33
C MET A 62 27.11 -5.73 -19.26
N TYR A 63 27.72 -5.53 -18.09
CA TYR A 63 29.16 -5.35 -17.96
C TYR A 63 29.86 -6.50 -17.20
N GLY A 64 29.12 -7.27 -16.39
CA GLY A 64 29.71 -8.31 -15.52
C GLY A 64 30.26 -9.53 -16.26
N PHE A 65 29.91 -9.71 -17.53
CA PHE A 65 30.32 -10.84 -18.36
C PHE A 65 31.16 -10.41 -19.58
N ALA A 66 31.74 -9.22 -19.53
CA ALA A 66 32.53 -8.62 -20.60
C ALA A 66 33.68 -9.53 -21.11
N GLU A 67 34.34 -10.25 -20.20
CA GLU A 67 35.45 -11.16 -20.52
C GLU A 67 35.02 -12.32 -21.42
N PHE A 68 33.75 -12.72 -21.37
CA PHE A 68 33.19 -13.80 -22.18
C PHE A 68 32.58 -13.31 -23.50
N ALA A 69 32.60 -12.01 -23.79
CA ALA A 69 31.93 -11.43 -24.95
C ALA A 69 32.51 -11.89 -26.31
N ASN A 70 33.78 -12.30 -26.32
CA ASN A 70 34.47 -12.77 -27.53
C ASN A 70 34.54 -14.30 -27.63
N GLU A 71 33.98 -15.04 -26.67
CA GLU A 71 33.98 -16.50 -26.70
C GLU A 71 32.98 -17.02 -27.76
N PRO A 72 33.40 -17.88 -28.71
CA PRO A 72 32.59 -18.26 -29.87
C PRO A 72 31.30 -19.01 -29.51
N ASN A 73 31.23 -19.63 -28.33
CA ASN A 73 30.06 -20.37 -27.85
C ASN A 73 29.22 -19.59 -26.81
N VAL A 74 29.57 -18.34 -26.52
CA VAL A 74 28.86 -17.51 -25.54
C VAL A 74 28.00 -16.47 -26.26
N ARG A 75 26.71 -16.43 -25.90
CA ARG A 75 25.78 -15.39 -26.33
C ARG A 75 25.37 -14.56 -25.13
N LEU A 76 25.77 -13.29 -25.11
CA LEU A 76 25.37 -12.33 -24.10
C LEU A 76 23.96 -11.81 -24.40
N ASP A 77 23.08 -11.90 -23.40
CA ASP A 77 21.69 -11.46 -23.47
C ASP A 77 21.36 -10.62 -22.23
N PRO A 78 21.65 -9.31 -22.25
CA PRO A 78 21.42 -8.42 -21.11
C PRO A 78 19.94 -8.33 -20.69
N ALA A 79 19.00 -8.63 -21.60
CA ALA A 79 17.58 -8.59 -21.31
C ALA A 79 17.15 -9.72 -20.35
N ARG A 80 17.94 -10.81 -20.28
CA ARG A 80 17.60 -11.99 -19.46
C ARG A 80 17.57 -11.69 -17.97
N LEU A 81 18.60 -11.03 -17.42
CA LEU A 81 18.60 -10.69 -15.99
C LEU A 81 17.61 -9.56 -15.70
N ALA A 82 17.45 -8.60 -16.62
CA ALA A 82 16.43 -7.56 -16.50
C ALA A 82 15.00 -8.15 -16.40
N ALA A 83 14.68 -9.17 -17.19
CA ALA A 83 13.41 -9.88 -17.12
C ALA A 83 13.19 -10.57 -15.76
N GLN A 84 14.26 -11.08 -15.13
CA GLN A 84 14.17 -11.70 -13.80
C GLN A 84 13.86 -10.67 -12.70
N VAL A 85 14.28 -9.41 -12.85
CA VAL A 85 13.89 -8.34 -11.91
C VAL A 85 12.38 -8.12 -11.96
N ILE A 86 11.81 -8.00 -13.16
CA ILE A 86 10.36 -7.78 -13.34
C ILE A 86 9.57 -8.94 -12.73
N SER A 87 10.01 -10.18 -12.98
CA SER A 87 9.42 -11.38 -12.37
C SER A 87 9.53 -11.37 -10.84
N GLY A 88 10.72 -11.05 -10.31
CA GLY A 88 11.01 -11.02 -8.87
C GLY A 88 10.21 -9.97 -8.11
N ILE A 89 9.97 -8.79 -8.70
CA ILE A 89 9.16 -7.75 -8.06
C ILE A 89 7.69 -8.17 -7.95
N GLY A 90 7.20 -9.05 -8.81
CA GLY A 90 5.87 -9.65 -8.66
C GLY A 90 5.65 -10.30 -7.30
N PHE A 91 6.68 -10.94 -6.74
CA PHE A 91 6.63 -11.54 -5.39
C PHE A 91 6.54 -10.48 -4.29
N LEU A 92 7.37 -9.44 -4.34
CA LEU A 92 7.30 -8.34 -3.36
C LEU A 92 5.97 -7.59 -3.45
N GLY A 93 5.48 -7.35 -4.67
CA GLY A 93 4.18 -6.74 -4.93
C GLY A 93 3.05 -7.54 -4.29
N ALA A 94 3.01 -8.86 -4.52
CA ALA A 94 2.03 -9.74 -3.87
C ALA A 94 2.12 -9.68 -2.33
N GLY A 95 3.34 -9.64 -1.77
CA GLY A 95 3.54 -9.51 -0.33
C GLY A 95 3.05 -8.19 0.28
N THR A 96 2.88 -7.14 -0.52
CA THR A 96 2.32 -5.86 -0.06
C THR A 96 0.80 -5.76 -0.20
N ILE A 97 0.16 -6.67 -0.93
CA ILE A 97 -1.29 -6.68 -1.15
C ILE A 97 -1.96 -7.50 -0.04
N MET A 98 -2.74 -6.83 0.79
CA MET A 98 -3.44 -7.45 1.92
C MET A 98 -4.94 -7.48 1.65
N ARG A 99 -5.58 -8.61 1.96
CA ARG A 99 -7.03 -8.78 1.85
C ARG A 99 -7.66 -8.98 3.23
N ASN A 100 -8.53 -8.06 3.62
CA ASN A 100 -9.28 -8.14 4.87
C ASN A 100 -10.78 -8.23 4.54
N GLY A 101 -11.29 -9.46 4.46
CA GLY A 101 -12.67 -9.75 4.04
C GLY A 101 -12.95 -9.28 2.61
N PHE A 102 -13.78 -8.24 2.48
CA PHE A 102 -14.14 -7.61 1.20
C PHE A 102 -13.23 -6.42 0.82
N SER A 103 -12.31 -6.00 1.70
CA SER A 103 -11.40 -4.89 1.43
C SER A 103 -10.03 -5.40 0.97
N VAL A 104 -9.45 -4.76 -0.05
CA VAL A 104 -8.08 -5.01 -0.53
C VAL A 104 -7.27 -3.72 -0.39
N SER A 105 -6.10 -3.80 0.25
CA SER A 105 -5.17 -2.68 0.40
C SER A 105 -3.80 -3.02 -0.19
N GLY A 106 -2.98 -2.00 -0.43
CA GLY A 106 -1.61 -2.18 -0.91
C GLY A 106 -1.42 -2.29 -2.42
N LEU A 107 -2.49 -2.21 -3.22
CA LEU A 107 -2.42 -2.24 -4.70
C LEU A 107 -1.49 -1.15 -5.28
N THR A 108 -1.63 0.09 -4.81
CA THR A 108 -0.78 1.21 -5.24
C THR A 108 0.67 1.03 -4.82
N THR A 109 0.92 0.41 -3.66
CA THR A 109 2.27 0.09 -3.18
C THR A 109 2.92 -0.98 -4.05
N ALA A 110 2.18 -2.03 -4.41
CA ALA A 110 2.67 -3.05 -5.34
C ALA A 110 3.02 -2.43 -6.70
N ALA A 111 2.15 -1.56 -7.22
CA ALA A 111 2.37 -0.85 -8.47
C ALA A 111 3.59 0.11 -8.39
N SER A 112 3.77 0.83 -7.29
CA SER A 112 4.89 1.76 -7.14
C SER A 112 6.23 1.02 -7.07
N LEU A 113 6.30 -0.13 -6.39
CA LEU A 113 7.49 -0.99 -6.39
C LEU A 113 7.81 -1.52 -7.80
N TRP A 114 6.79 -1.91 -8.57
CA TRP A 114 6.96 -2.36 -9.95
C TRP A 114 7.55 -1.28 -10.85
N VAL A 115 6.99 -0.06 -10.78
CA VAL A 115 7.50 1.06 -11.60
C VAL A 115 8.90 1.49 -11.14
N VAL A 116 9.19 1.50 -9.84
CA VAL A 116 10.53 1.84 -9.33
C VAL A 116 11.59 0.83 -9.77
N ALA A 117 11.24 -0.46 -9.86
CA ALA A 117 12.14 -1.43 -10.46
C ALA A 117 12.44 -1.10 -11.92
N ALA A 118 11.42 -0.77 -12.72
CA ALA A 118 11.60 -0.35 -14.11
C ALA A 118 12.44 0.94 -14.25
N ILE A 119 12.29 1.89 -13.32
CA ILE A 119 13.15 3.09 -13.25
C ILE A 119 14.60 2.67 -13.00
N GLY A 120 14.86 1.80 -12.03
CA GLY A 120 16.21 1.29 -11.75
C GLY A 120 16.81 0.54 -12.94
N LEU A 121 16.05 -0.32 -13.62
CA LEU A 121 16.49 -0.98 -14.85
C LEU A 121 16.89 0.04 -15.92
N SER A 122 16.11 1.09 -16.08
CA SER A 122 16.35 2.17 -17.04
C SER A 122 17.62 2.95 -16.71
N VAL A 123 17.85 3.28 -15.44
CA VAL A 123 19.10 3.92 -14.97
C VAL A 123 20.30 3.02 -15.22
N GLY A 124 20.20 1.72 -14.89
CA GLY A 124 21.26 0.74 -15.14
C GLY A 124 21.64 0.63 -16.62
N ALA A 125 20.63 0.70 -17.50
CA ALA A 125 20.81 0.67 -18.95
C ALA A 125 21.29 2.01 -19.56
N GLY A 126 21.40 3.09 -18.77
CA GLY A 126 21.82 4.42 -19.24
C GLY A 126 20.69 5.31 -19.77
N PHE A 127 19.43 4.92 -19.62
CA PHE A 127 18.25 5.67 -20.11
C PHE A 127 17.82 6.75 -19.11
N TYR A 128 18.72 7.69 -18.79
CA TYR A 128 18.53 8.68 -17.71
C TYR A 128 17.33 9.59 -17.94
N PHE A 129 17.17 10.10 -19.16
CA PHE A 129 16.04 10.96 -19.49
C PHE A 129 14.69 10.25 -19.27
N SER A 130 14.58 9.01 -19.76
CA SER A 130 13.38 8.19 -19.56
C SER A 130 13.12 7.91 -18.07
N ALA A 131 14.17 7.53 -17.32
CA ALA A 131 14.08 7.27 -15.88
C ALA A 131 13.62 8.51 -15.10
N SER A 132 14.17 9.69 -15.40
CA SER A 132 13.79 10.95 -14.76
C SER A 132 12.36 11.37 -15.09
N VAL A 133 11.95 11.28 -16.37
CA VAL A 133 10.58 11.59 -16.80
C VAL A 133 9.58 10.63 -16.15
N ALA A 134 9.86 9.32 -16.15
CA ALA A 134 9.02 8.33 -15.50
C ALA A 134 8.89 8.60 -13.99
N THR A 135 9.99 8.91 -13.31
CA THR A 135 9.98 9.27 -11.88
C THR A 135 9.10 10.49 -11.62
N ALA A 136 9.24 11.56 -12.42
CA ALA A 136 8.43 12.76 -12.29
C ALA A 136 6.93 12.47 -12.47
N LEU A 137 6.57 11.70 -13.50
CA LEU A 137 5.18 11.31 -13.76
C LEU A 137 4.59 10.46 -12.62
N VAL A 138 5.38 9.53 -12.05
CA VAL A 138 4.97 8.70 -10.91
C VAL A 138 4.71 9.58 -9.69
N VAL A 139 5.64 10.48 -9.33
CA VAL A 139 5.48 11.37 -8.18
C VAL A 139 4.26 12.29 -8.37
N ILE A 140 4.06 12.84 -9.57
CA ILE A 140 2.88 13.64 -9.91
C ILE A 140 1.60 12.82 -9.73
N CYS A 141 1.56 11.60 -10.27
CA CYS A 141 0.41 10.71 -10.17
C CYS A 141 0.04 10.43 -8.70
N LEU A 142 1.03 10.04 -7.90
CA LEU A 142 0.86 9.73 -6.48
C LEU A 142 0.40 10.96 -5.67
N PHE A 143 1.02 12.12 -5.90
CA PHE A 143 0.69 13.35 -5.20
C PHE A 143 -0.72 13.86 -5.53
N PHE A 144 -1.09 13.88 -6.82
CA PHE A 144 -2.42 14.30 -7.24
C PHE A 144 -3.50 13.37 -6.71
N LEU A 145 -3.27 12.05 -6.72
CA LEU A 145 -4.21 11.07 -6.21
C LEU A 145 -4.44 11.21 -4.70
N ASN A 146 -3.39 11.36 -3.89
CA ASN A 146 -3.56 11.59 -2.44
C ASN A 146 -4.36 12.87 -2.15
N LYS A 147 -4.09 13.94 -2.92
CA LYS A 147 -4.83 15.20 -2.75
C LYS A 147 -6.29 15.03 -3.16
N LEU A 148 -6.56 14.35 -4.27
CA LEU A 148 -7.92 14.05 -4.72
C LEU A 148 -8.65 13.19 -3.68
N GLU A 149 -7.98 12.16 -3.15
CA GLU A 149 -8.52 11.31 -2.11
C GLU A 149 -8.83 12.12 -0.85
N SER A 150 -7.99 13.06 -0.41
CA SER A 150 -8.32 13.94 0.72
C SER A 150 -9.56 14.82 0.47
N VAL A 151 -9.75 15.29 -0.78
CA VAL A 151 -10.90 16.11 -1.17
C VAL A 151 -12.18 15.28 -1.23
N PHE A 152 -12.10 14.04 -1.73
CA PHE A 152 -13.22 13.10 -1.73
C PHE A 152 -13.45 12.44 -0.35
N SER A 153 -12.42 12.30 0.49
CA SER A 153 -12.45 11.66 1.81
C SER A 153 -12.95 12.58 2.93
N LYS A 154 -12.95 13.91 2.73
CA LYS A 154 -13.78 14.81 3.57
C LYS A 154 -15.26 14.40 3.59
N SER A 155 -15.71 13.57 2.64
CA SER A 155 -17.03 12.95 2.63
C SER A 155 -17.10 11.56 3.31
N LYS A 156 -16.02 10.97 3.85
CA LYS A 156 -15.99 9.60 4.38
C LYS A 156 -15.48 9.51 5.83
N THR A 157 -15.98 10.34 6.75
CA THR A 157 -15.81 10.08 8.19
C THR A 157 -16.64 8.84 8.58
N SER A 158 -16.08 7.66 8.37
CA SER A 158 -16.64 6.40 8.87
C SER A 158 -16.14 6.20 10.29
N ARG A 159 -17.03 6.29 11.28
CA ARG A 159 -16.72 5.89 12.65
C ARG A 159 -17.14 4.45 12.88
N GLU A 160 -16.46 3.76 13.77
CA GLU A 160 -16.89 2.45 14.23
C GLU A 160 -17.39 2.57 15.66
N ILE A 161 -18.58 2.03 15.90
CA ILE A 161 -19.18 1.87 17.21
C ILE A 161 -19.13 0.39 17.53
N LEU A 162 -18.52 0.06 18.66
CA LEU A 162 -18.54 -1.26 19.26
C LEU A 162 -19.49 -1.24 20.45
N LEU A 163 -20.52 -2.07 20.40
CA LEU A 163 -21.60 -2.09 21.36
C LEU A 163 -21.70 -3.50 21.93
N ASN A 164 -21.57 -3.63 23.26
CA ASN A 164 -21.73 -4.91 23.94
C ASN A 164 -23.11 -4.93 24.60
N ILE A 165 -24.01 -5.79 24.11
CA ILE A 165 -25.37 -5.97 24.65
C ILE A 165 -25.57 -7.42 25.09
N GLU A 166 -26.30 -7.62 26.17
CA GLU A 166 -26.84 -8.93 26.54
C GLU A 166 -27.78 -9.50 25.45
N HIS A 167 -27.59 -10.79 25.11
CA HIS A 167 -28.31 -11.45 24.02
C HIS A 167 -29.84 -11.43 24.18
N LYS A 168 -30.34 -11.38 25.42
CA LYS A 168 -31.79 -11.38 25.72
C LYS A 168 -32.47 -10.05 25.39
N THR A 169 -31.75 -8.92 25.42
CA THR A 169 -32.32 -7.58 25.23
C THR A 169 -31.92 -6.95 23.88
N ALA A 170 -31.04 -7.61 23.12
CA ALA A 170 -30.54 -7.11 21.84
C ALA A 170 -31.62 -7.04 20.74
N ARG A 171 -32.29 -5.89 20.64
CA ARG A 171 -33.22 -5.57 19.54
C ARG A 171 -32.51 -4.75 18.46
N LEU A 172 -31.81 -5.44 17.57
CA LEU A 172 -31.06 -4.82 16.46
C LEU A 172 -31.92 -3.89 15.59
N HIS A 173 -33.18 -4.25 15.39
CA HIS A 173 -34.13 -3.45 14.59
C HIS A 173 -34.33 -2.05 15.19
N ASP A 174 -34.57 -1.96 16.50
CA ASP A 174 -34.81 -0.70 17.22
C ASP A 174 -33.55 0.20 17.18
N ILE A 175 -32.37 -0.42 17.29
CA ILE A 175 -31.08 0.27 17.20
C ILE A 175 -30.90 0.87 15.81
N ILE A 176 -31.16 0.11 14.75
CA ILE A 176 -31.02 0.55 13.37
C ILE A 176 -31.99 1.70 13.05
N ASP A 177 -33.25 1.57 13.44
CA ASP A 177 -34.29 2.57 13.18
C ASP A 177 -33.99 3.89 13.87
N GLN A 178 -33.58 3.84 15.14
CA GLN A 178 -33.23 5.05 15.89
C GLN A 178 -31.96 5.71 15.34
N MET A 179 -30.93 4.93 15.02
CA MET A 179 -29.72 5.45 14.39
C MET A 179 -30.03 6.16 13.06
N ASN A 180 -30.92 5.58 12.24
CA ASN A 180 -31.41 6.24 11.03
C ASN A 180 -32.18 7.53 11.34
N GLY A 181 -32.98 7.58 12.41
CA GLY A 181 -33.69 8.76 12.90
C GLY A 181 -32.77 9.92 13.29
N TYR A 182 -31.60 9.63 13.85
CA TYR A 182 -30.54 10.62 14.12
C TYR A 182 -29.75 11.03 12.87
N GLY A 183 -30.08 10.49 11.69
CA GLY A 183 -29.39 10.79 10.43
C GLY A 183 -28.04 10.10 10.28
N ILE A 184 -27.80 9.04 11.07
CA ILE A 184 -26.59 8.23 11.01
C ILE A 184 -26.86 7.05 10.08
N ARG A 185 -26.14 6.97 8.95
CA ARG A 185 -26.24 5.82 8.05
C ARG A 185 -25.27 4.73 8.50
N ILE A 186 -25.83 3.56 8.81
CA ILE A 186 -25.05 2.36 9.07
C ILE A 186 -24.70 1.71 7.73
N HIS A 187 -23.40 1.50 7.47
CA HIS A 187 -22.91 0.89 6.23
C HIS A 187 -22.63 -0.61 6.37
N LYS A 188 -22.24 -1.03 7.57
CA LYS A 188 -21.91 -2.42 7.87
C LYS A 188 -22.21 -2.70 9.34
N ILE A 189 -22.82 -3.85 9.60
CA ILE A 189 -23.04 -4.40 10.94
C ILE A 189 -22.39 -5.77 10.96
N VAL A 190 -21.55 -6.03 11.95
CA VAL A 190 -21.00 -7.35 12.26
C VAL A 190 -21.47 -7.70 13.66
N VAL A 191 -22.05 -8.87 13.81
CA VAL A 191 -22.57 -9.37 15.09
C VAL A 191 -21.74 -10.60 15.46
N GLU A 192 -21.08 -10.54 16.61
CA GLU A 192 -20.27 -11.62 17.16
C GLU A 192 -20.88 -12.04 18.49
N ASN A 193 -21.13 -13.34 18.66
CA ASN A 193 -21.60 -13.89 19.92
C ASN A 193 -20.38 -14.24 20.78
N GLU A 194 -20.30 -13.68 21.97
CA GLU A 194 -19.19 -13.90 22.89
C GLU A 194 -19.73 -14.52 24.18
N ASN A 195 -19.31 -15.74 24.47
CA ASN A 195 -19.63 -16.41 25.73
C ASN A 195 -18.54 -16.03 26.72
N ASN A 196 -18.80 -15.04 27.58
CA ASN A 196 -17.85 -14.65 28.61
C ASN A 196 -18.23 -15.29 29.95
N PRO A 197 -17.42 -16.20 30.52
CA PRO A 197 -17.69 -16.72 31.86
C PRO A 197 -17.47 -15.60 32.88
N THR A 198 -18.55 -15.03 33.42
CA THR A 198 -18.49 -13.97 34.43
C THR A 198 -19.16 -14.49 35.72
N GLY A 199 -18.42 -15.24 36.54
CA GLY A 199 -18.93 -15.84 37.79
C GLY A 199 -19.70 -17.15 37.58
N GLU A 200 -20.73 -17.41 38.39
CA GLU A 200 -21.58 -18.63 38.34
C GLU A 200 -22.72 -18.54 37.31
N GLU A 201 -22.96 -17.38 36.69
CA GLU A 201 -23.96 -17.19 35.64
C GLU A 201 -23.32 -17.01 34.25
N TYR A 202 -23.80 -17.78 33.27
CA TYR A 202 -23.45 -17.57 31.86
C TYR A 202 -24.30 -16.42 31.30
N VAL A 203 -23.73 -15.21 31.25
CA VAL A 203 -24.32 -14.11 30.48
C VAL A 203 -23.85 -14.22 29.04
N GLN A 204 -24.77 -14.51 28.11
CA GLN A 204 -24.47 -14.48 26.68
C GLN A 204 -24.42 -13.03 26.21
N LEU A 205 -23.24 -12.59 25.77
CA LEU A 205 -23.04 -11.25 25.23
C LEU A 205 -23.03 -11.28 23.71
N VAL A 206 -23.55 -10.21 23.13
CA VAL A 206 -23.53 -9.94 21.70
C VAL A 206 -22.73 -8.68 21.48
N LYS A 207 -21.59 -8.83 20.81
CA LYS A 207 -20.75 -7.72 20.38
C LYS A 207 -21.21 -7.28 19.00
N ILE A 208 -21.72 -6.06 18.91
CA ILE A 208 -22.22 -5.46 17.68
C ILE A 208 -21.22 -4.39 17.24
N ARG A 209 -20.60 -4.61 16.08
CA ARG A 209 -19.67 -3.68 15.45
C ARG A 209 -20.35 -3.00 14.28
N MET A 210 -20.56 -1.69 14.40
CA MET A 210 -21.24 -0.86 13.39
C MET A 210 -20.28 0.14 12.77
N GLN A 211 -20.17 0.12 11.44
CA GLN A 211 -19.48 1.17 10.69
C GLN A 211 -20.51 2.19 10.21
N ILE A 212 -20.35 3.42 10.65
CA ILE A 212 -21.34 4.48 10.47
C ILE A 212 -20.74 5.69 9.76
N LYS A 213 -21.55 6.31 8.89
CA LYS A 213 -21.22 7.59 8.27
C LYS A 213 -22.12 8.68 8.83
N ILE A 214 -21.48 9.69 9.39
CA ILE A 214 -22.18 10.78 10.08
C ILE A 214 -22.37 11.94 9.10
N LYS A 215 -23.62 12.25 8.76
CA LYS A 215 -23.95 13.44 7.96
C LYS A 215 -23.99 14.72 8.79
N GLN A 216 -24.32 14.62 10.08
CA GLN A 216 -24.45 15.75 11.00
C GLN A 216 -23.70 15.46 12.31
N PRO A 217 -22.49 16.01 12.52
CA PRO A 217 -21.66 15.68 13.68
C PRO A 217 -22.30 16.06 15.03
N LYS A 218 -23.17 17.07 15.07
CA LYS A 218 -23.87 17.48 16.30
C LYS A 218 -24.82 16.42 16.87
N ARG A 219 -25.38 15.55 16.03
CA ARG A 219 -26.32 14.48 16.44
C ARG A 219 -25.62 13.18 16.84
N PHE A 220 -24.30 13.12 16.71
CA PHE A 220 -23.55 11.92 17.02
C PHE A 220 -23.52 11.65 18.53
N GLU A 221 -23.27 12.68 19.33
CA GLU A 221 -23.28 12.57 20.80
C GLU A 221 -24.67 12.17 21.33
N GLU A 222 -25.75 12.69 20.75
CA GLU A 222 -27.12 12.30 21.08
C GLU A 222 -27.37 10.81 20.81
N ALA A 223 -26.88 10.31 19.68
CA ALA A 223 -27.00 8.89 19.34
C ALA A 223 -26.16 8.00 20.26
N LEU A 224 -24.97 8.44 20.68
CA LEU A 224 -24.15 7.71 21.65
C LEU A 224 -24.84 7.61 23.01
N MET A 225 -25.36 8.72 23.52
CA MET A 225 -26.11 8.74 24.79
C MET A 225 -27.33 7.82 24.72
N PHE A 226 -28.04 7.81 23.60
CA PHE A 226 -29.14 6.87 23.38
C PHE A 226 -28.67 5.42 23.43
N LEU A 227 -27.61 5.07 22.71
CA LEU A 227 -27.08 3.71 22.70
C LEU A 227 -26.65 3.25 24.10
N THR A 228 -26.05 4.12 24.92
CA THR A 228 -25.72 3.80 26.31
C THR A 228 -26.94 3.65 27.22
N SER A 229 -28.08 4.26 26.87
CA SER A 229 -29.32 4.19 27.65
C SER A 229 -30.16 2.94 27.38
N LEU A 230 -29.79 2.11 26.40
CA LEU A 230 -30.52 0.88 26.08
C LEU A 230 -30.32 -0.19 27.17
N GLU A 231 -31.40 -0.89 27.49
CA GLU A 231 -31.42 -1.93 28.51
C GLU A 231 -30.52 -3.12 28.12
N GLY A 232 -29.59 -3.50 29.01
CA GLY A 232 -28.63 -4.58 28.78
C GLY A 232 -27.37 -4.20 27.99
N VAL A 233 -27.12 -2.91 27.74
CA VAL A 233 -25.82 -2.44 27.24
C VAL A 233 -24.80 -2.44 28.39
N GLN A 234 -23.73 -3.22 28.24
CA GLN A 234 -22.65 -3.30 29.22
C GLN A 234 -21.46 -2.38 28.88
N GLY A 235 -21.34 -1.96 27.62
CA GLY A 235 -20.26 -1.07 27.19
C GLY A 235 -20.43 -0.56 25.77
N LEU A 236 -19.93 0.65 25.54
CA LEU A 236 -19.87 1.29 24.24
C LEU A 236 -18.47 1.87 24.04
N GLU A 237 -17.82 1.49 22.94
CA GLU A 237 -16.55 2.06 22.51
C GLU A 237 -16.69 2.67 21.12
N THR A 238 -16.10 3.84 20.91
CA THR A 238 -16.03 4.46 19.59
C THR A 238 -14.59 4.49 19.11
N VAL A 239 -14.35 3.89 17.94
CA VAL A 239 -13.05 3.98 17.26
C VAL A 239 -13.22 4.90 16.07
N SER A 240 -12.51 6.04 16.11
CA SER A 240 -12.40 6.90 14.94
C SER A 240 -11.27 6.39 14.06
N PHE A 241 -11.59 5.90 12.87
CA PHE A 241 -10.57 5.68 11.86
C PHE A 241 -10.21 7.04 11.25
N ALA A 242 -8.98 7.51 11.52
CA ALA A 242 -8.36 8.47 10.65
C ALA A 242 -8.06 7.72 9.34
N SER A 243 -8.84 8.01 8.29
CA SER A 243 -8.54 7.56 6.93
C SER A 243 -7.32 8.27 6.40
#